data_AF-A0ABD2KYW5-F1
#
_entry.id   AF-A0ABD2KYW5-F1
#
_cell.length_a   1.000
_cell.length_b   1.000
_cell.length_c   1.000
_cell.angle_alpha   90.00
_cell.angle_beta   90.00
_cell.angle_gamma   90.00
#
_symmetry.space_group_name_H-M   'P 1'
#
loop_
_entity.id
_entity.type
_entity.pdbx_description
1 polymer ?
#
loop_
_entity_poly.entity_id
_entity_poly.type
_entity_poly.pdbx_seq_one_letter_code
_entity_poly.pdbx_strand_id
1 'polypeptide(L)'
;MAKNSKLAQREIHKVTAKQITTNATFILFYFYRSQQKSEKQKANREKSDGDSAEMAGEGVNKPIHIVLPPQQIEPCKLPPINKMKMANALGKVKRFWARQTKGRKDQRQQHKKVTIKERIHPRYLELEPLCCVSSCLVRMGCCAVAVFQLAFVASTAFVIGFKIYAAKGRPDAWHKSELEELGPNAMIAHRFSLYLLGLFDLITLFMSLCLFYGIYSFKRAFVKMHWRFDFFALGFNAIIFFLFLFALNSEGPEKWSWENVLLLGAFASQIPLQIWAISVLKACYDFYVLLYVFVSLCEK
;
A
#
# COMPACT_ATOMS: atom_id res chain seq x y z
N MET A 1 -13.50 -24.36 -46.33
CA MET A 1 -13.56 -23.36 -45.23
C MET A 1 -13.05 -23.86 -43.87
N ALA A 2 -13.23 -25.14 -43.48
CA ALA A 2 -12.79 -25.65 -42.16
C ALA A 2 -11.26 -25.67 -41.89
N LYS A 3 -10.40 -25.73 -42.92
CA LYS A 3 -8.94 -25.73 -42.75
C LYS A 3 -8.38 -24.37 -42.28
N ASN A 4 -9.01 -23.26 -42.66
CA ASN A 4 -8.53 -21.91 -42.32
C ASN A 4 -8.86 -21.54 -40.86
N SER A 5 -9.96 -22.07 -40.31
CA SER A 5 -10.35 -21.88 -38.90
C SER A 5 -9.35 -22.52 -37.92
N LYS A 6 -8.86 -23.73 -38.24
CA LYS A 6 -7.85 -24.42 -37.41
C LYS A 6 -6.49 -23.72 -37.42
N LEU A 7 -6.14 -23.05 -38.51
CA LEU A 7 -4.90 -22.28 -38.60
C LEU A 7 -4.98 -21.00 -37.75
N ALA A 8 -6.11 -20.30 -37.80
CA ALA A 8 -6.36 -19.10 -36.99
C ALA A 8 -6.35 -19.39 -35.48
N GLN A 9 -6.95 -20.50 -35.04
CA GLN A 9 -6.92 -20.91 -33.63
C GLN A 9 -5.50 -21.22 -33.12
N ARG A 10 -4.64 -21.80 -33.97
CA ARG A 10 -3.24 -22.09 -33.59
C ARG A 10 -2.41 -20.83 -33.43
N GLU A 11 -2.63 -19.82 -34.27
CA GLU A 11 -1.92 -18.55 -34.17
C GLU A 11 -2.37 -17.74 -32.95
N ILE A 12 -3.66 -17.75 -32.62
CA ILE A 12 -4.18 -17.12 -31.39
C ILE A 12 -3.54 -17.77 -30.14
N HIS A 13 -3.52 -19.11 -30.07
CA HIS A 13 -2.89 -19.82 -28.95
C HIS A 13 -1.40 -19.49 -28.77
N LYS A 14 -0.65 -19.34 -29.88
CA LYS A 14 0.76 -18.94 -29.81
C LYS A 14 0.93 -17.53 -29.27
N VAL A 15 0.08 -16.59 -29.69
CA VAL A 15 0.14 -15.19 -29.23
C VAL A 15 -0.22 -15.11 -27.74
N THR A 16 -1.27 -15.83 -27.29
CA THR A 16 -1.66 -15.83 -25.87
C THR A 16 -0.61 -16.50 -24.98
N ALA A 17 -0.02 -17.61 -25.42
CA ALA A 17 1.05 -18.28 -24.67
C ALA A 17 2.29 -17.39 -24.52
N LYS A 18 2.66 -16.65 -25.57
CA LYS A 18 3.79 -15.71 -25.56
C LYS A 18 3.53 -14.49 -24.67
N GLN A 19 2.29 -13.99 -24.65
CA GLN A 19 1.88 -12.89 -23.77
C GLN A 19 1.89 -13.31 -22.29
N ILE A 20 1.39 -14.52 -21.98
CA ILE A 20 1.37 -15.06 -20.61
C ILE A 20 2.79 -15.28 -20.08
N THR A 21 3.68 -15.86 -20.90
CA THR A 21 5.09 -16.05 -20.50
C THR A 21 5.81 -14.72 -20.32
N THR A 22 5.57 -13.73 -21.17
CA THR A 22 6.17 -12.40 -21.03
C THR A 22 5.71 -11.71 -19.74
N ASN A 23 4.41 -11.76 -19.43
CA ASN A 23 3.86 -11.17 -18.20
C ASN A 23 4.37 -11.92 -16.94
N ALA A 24 4.42 -13.25 -16.97
CA ALA A 24 4.97 -14.05 -15.87
C ALA A 24 6.45 -13.75 -15.61
N THR A 25 7.23 -13.57 -16.69
CA THR A 25 8.67 -13.22 -16.58
C THR A 25 8.84 -11.81 -16.03
N PHE A 26 7.99 -10.86 -16.42
CA PHE A 26 8.02 -9.50 -15.90
C PHE A 26 7.67 -9.43 -14.40
N ILE A 27 6.69 -10.24 -13.97
CA ILE A 27 6.29 -10.37 -12.57
C ILE A 27 7.40 -11.01 -11.73
N LEU A 28 8.01 -12.11 -12.22
CA LEU A 28 9.15 -12.75 -11.55
C LEU A 28 10.37 -11.82 -11.48
N PHE A 29 10.63 -11.05 -12.53
CA PHE A 29 11.71 -10.06 -12.55
C PHE A 29 11.47 -8.93 -11.54
N TYR A 30 10.24 -8.41 -11.45
CA TYR A 30 9.88 -7.42 -10.44
C TYR A 30 9.97 -7.98 -9.02
N PHE A 31 9.55 -9.23 -8.82
CA PHE A 31 9.65 -9.91 -7.53
C PHE A 31 11.11 -10.10 -7.10
N TYR A 32 11.96 -10.60 -7.99
CA TYR A 32 13.39 -10.79 -7.75
C TYR A 32 14.08 -9.45 -7.44
N ARG A 33 13.76 -8.39 -8.19
CA ARG A 33 14.31 -7.04 -7.96
C ARG A 33 13.85 -6.43 -6.63
N SER A 34 12.65 -6.75 -6.19
CA SER A 34 12.12 -6.33 -4.88
C SER A 34 12.86 -7.02 -3.73
N GLN A 35 13.08 -8.33 -3.83
CA GLN A 35 13.85 -9.11 -2.84
C GLN A 35 15.30 -8.60 -2.71
N GLN A 36 15.97 -8.35 -3.84
CA GLN A 36 17.32 -7.77 -3.84
C GLN A 36 17.42 -6.41 -3.15
N LYS A 37 16.39 -5.57 -3.25
CA LYS A 37 16.37 -4.29 -2.53
C LYS A 37 16.20 -4.49 -1.01
N SER A 38 15.41 -5.48 -0.60
CA SER A 38 15.22 -5.80 0.82
C SER A 38 16.51 -6.31 1.47
N GLU A 39 17.23 -7.21 0.79
CA GLU A 39 18.51 -7.74 1.32
C GLU A 39 19.60 -6.67 1.41
N LYS A 40 19.73 -5.80 0.40
CA LYS A 40 20.67 -4.67 0.46
C LYS A 40 20.37 -3.70 1.62
N GLN A 41 19.10 -3.51 1.96
CA GLN A 41 18.72 -2.68 3.11
C GLN A 41 19.04 -3.34 4.45
N LYS A 42 18.93 -4.68 4.55
CA LYS A 42 19.34 -5.42 5.76
C LYS A 42 20.86 -5.37 5.97
N ALA A 43 21.63 -5.62 4.91
CA ALA A 43 23.10 -5.58 4.96
C ALA A 43 23.64 -4.19 5.37
N ASN A 44 23.00 -3.11 4.91
CA ASN A 44 23.40 -1.75 5.30
C ASN A 44 23.02 -1.39 6.75
N ARG A 45 21.98 -2.01 7.33
CA ARG A 45 21.65 -1.82 8.76
C ARG A 45 22.64 -2.52 9.67
N GLU A 46 22.97 -3.78 9.37
CA GLU A 46 23.96 -4.54 10.15
C GLU A 46 25.34 -3.88 10.15
N LYS A 47 25.73 -3.23 9.04
CA LYS A 47 26.98 -2.47 8.98
C LYS A 47 26.96 -1.19 9.82
N SER A 48 25.81 -0.51 9.90
CA SER A 48 25.67 0.72 10.71
C SER A 48 25.61 0.43 12.22
N ASP A 49 25.10 -0.73 12.62
CA ASP A 49 25.03 -1.14 14.01
C ASP A 49 26.39 -1.69 14.52
N GLY A 50 27.21 -2.26 13.62
CA GLY A 50 28.58 -2.70 13.93
C GLY A 50 29.52 -1.54 14.26
N ASP A 51 29.48 -0.44 13.50
CA ASP A 51 30.37 0.72 13.71
C ASP A 51 30.01 1.52 14.99
N SER A 52 28.78 1.37 15.51
CA SER A 52 28.35 2.04 16.74
C SER A 52 28.70 1.27 18.02
N ALA A 53 29.00 -0.03 17.90
CA ALA A 53 29.34 -0.87 19.05
C ALA A 53 30.83 -0.77 19.47
N GLU A 54 31.70 -0.20 18.63
CA GLU A 54 33.14 -0.11 18.90
C GLU A 54 33.55 1.18 19.65
N MET A 55 32.61 2.09 19.95
CA MET A 55 32.88 3.36 20.69
C MET A 55 32.33 3.41 22.11
N ALA A 56 31.78 2.30 22.64
CA ALA A 56 31.22 2.23 23.99
C ALA A 56 32.05 1.31 24.89
N GLY A 57 33.31 1.69 25.15
CA GLY A 57 34.18 0.94 26.04
C GLY A 57 35.42 1.71 26.47
N GLU A 58 35.26 2.75 27.30
CA GLU A 58 36.14 3.04 28.45
C GLU A 58 35.68 4.34 29.13
N GLY A 59 35.10 4.20 30.32
CA GLY A 59 34.77 5.32 31.19
C GLY A 59 35.96 5.71 32.06
N VAL A 60 36.40 6.96 31.95
CA VAL A 60 37.18 7.64 33.00
C VAL A 60 36.68 9.09 33.12
N ASN A 61 36.04 9.37 34.25
CA ASN A 61 35.63 10.71 34.65
C ASN A 61 36.86 11.56 34.99
N LYS A 62 37.17 12.58 34.18
CA LYS A 62 38.06 13.68 34.55
C LYS A 62 37.41 15.04 34.21
N PRO A 63 37.40 16.01 35.14
CA PRO A 63 36.88 17.33 34.86
C PRO A 63 37.82 18.09 33.91
N ILE A 64 37.27 18.56 32.80
CA ILE A 64 37.96 19.36 31.79
C ILE A 64 38.02 20.81 32.28
N HIS A 65 39.20 21.23 32.74
CA HIS A 65 39.55 22.64 32.95
C HIS A 65 39.86 23.28 31.59
N ILE A 66 38.98 24.15 31.11
CA ILE A 66 39.24 24.97 29.92
C ILE A 66 39.99 26.23 30.39
N VAL A 67 41.30 26.25 30.17
CA VAL A 67 42.14 27.46 30.31
C VAL A 67 42.22 28.12 28.94
N LEU A 68 41.62 29.31 28.80
CA LEU A 68 41.80 30.16 27.63
C LEU A 68 43.12 30.96 27.75
N PRO A 69 43.90 31.12 26.66
CA PRO A 69 45.11 31.92 26.66
C PRO A 69 44.80 33.42 26.68
N PRO A 70 45.69 34.26 27.24
CA PRO A 70 45.49 35.70 27.33
C PRO A 70 45.70 36.35 25.96
N GLN A 71 44.69 37.05 25.46
CA GLN A 71 44.86 37.97 24.33
C GLN A 71 45.40 39.31 24.84
N GLN A 72 46.60 39.67 24.39
CA GLN A 72 47.14 41.02 24.50
C GLN A 72 46.35 41.97 23.59
N ILE A 73 45.80 43.03 24.18
CA ILE A 73 45.11 44.11 23.46
C ILE A 73 46.02 45.34 23.54
N GLU A 74 46.55 45.78 22.40
CA GLU A 74 47.22 47.08 22.29
C GLU A 74 46.20 48.25 22.43
N PRO A 75 46.56 49.35 23.11
CA PRO A 75 45.70 50.51 23.26
C PRO A 75 45.73 51.40 22.02
N CYS A 76 44.63 51.41 21.27
CA CYS A 76 44.40 52.36 20.17
C CYS A 76 44.03 53.74 20.73
N LYS A 77 44.82 54.77 20.41
CA LYS A 77 44.61 56.17 20.83
C LYS A 77 43.38 56.78 20.14
N LEU A 78 42.40 57.24 20.92
CA LEU A 78 41.25 58.01 20.44
C LEU A 78 41.51 59.53 20.50
N PRO A 79 41.02 60.32 19.52
CA PRO A 79 41.07 61.78 19.56
C PRO A 79 39.99 62.37 20.50
N PRO A 80 40.16 63.62 20.98
CA PRO A 80 39.30 64.21 22.00
C PRO A 80 37.86 64.46 21.48
N ILE A 81 36.89 63.86 22.17
CA ILE A 81 35.46 63.98 21.86
C ILE A 81 34.89 65.21 22.56
N ASN A 82 34.30 66.09 21.75
CA ASN A 82 33.61 67.31 22.16
C ASN A 82 32.33 66.96 22.96
N LYS A 83 32.37 67.20 24.29
CA LYS A 83 31.36 66.78 25.28
C LYS A 83 29.94 67.32 25.03
N MET A 84 29.80 68.36 24.21
CA MET A 84 28.51 69.03 23.97
C MET A 84 27.61 68.27 22.98
N LYS A 85 28.17 67.44 22.07
CA LYS A 85 27.38 66.60 21.16
C LYS A 85 26.86 65.31 21.81
N MET A 86 27.48 64.84 22.89
CA MET A 86 27.09 63.60 23.58
C MET A 86 25.80 63.74 24.40
N ALA A 87 25.56 64.89 25.02
CA ALA A 87 24.36 65.11 25.84
C ALA A 87 23.05 65.06 25.03
N ASN A 88 23.05 65.62 23.81
CA ASN A 88 21.90 65.57 22.92
C ASN A 88 21.69 64.19 22.25
N ALA A 89 22.75 63.43 22.03
CA ALA A 89 22.67 62.05 21.53
C ALA A 89 22.10 61.10 22.60
N LEU A 90 22.55 61.22 23.86
CA LEU A 90 22.05 60.43 24.99
C LEU A 90 20.57 60.65 25.26
N GLY A 91 20.07 61.89 25.12
CA GLY A 91 18.64 62.20 25.26
C GLY A 91 17.74 61.62 24.15
N LYS A 92 18.26 61.45 22.94
CA LYS A 92 17.55 60.79 21.83
C LYS A 92 17.61 59.26 21.96
N VAL A 93 18.75 58.70 22.37
CA VAL A 93 18.92 57.26 22.62
C VAL A 93 18.04 56.79 23.79
N LYS A 94 17.94 57.56 24.88
CA LYS A 94 17.08 57.20 26.03
C LYS A 94 15.59 57.18 25.66
N ARG A 95 15.13 58.11 24.80
CA ARG A 95 13.76 58.13 24.27
C ARG A 95 13.49 57.01 23.24
N PHE A 96 14.50 56.64 22.45
CA PHE A 96 14.42 55.53 21.51
C PHE A 96 14.34 54.18 22.25
N TRP A 97 15.17 53.96 23.27
CA TRP A 97 15.12 52.75 24.11
C TRP A 97 13.82 52.64 24.90
N ALA A 98 13.27 53.73 25.44
CA ALA A 98 11.98 53.71 26.13
C ALA A 98 10.80 53.32 25.21
N ARG A 99 10.82 53.74 23.93
CA ARG A 99 9.83 53.31 22.92
C ARG A 99 10.02 51.84 22.53
N GLN A 100 11.25 51.36 22.41
CA GLN A 100 11.53 49.94 22.11
C GLN A 100 11.13 48.99 23.24
N THR A 101 11.30 49.40 24.51
CA THR A 101 10.92 48.55 25.65
C THR A 101 9.41 48.48 25.87
N LYS A 102 8.63 49.49 25.45
CA LYS A 102 7.16 49.47 25.54
C LYS A 102 6.55 48.58 24.45
N GLY A 103 7.06 48.63 23.21
CA GLY A 103 6.66 47.70 22.14
C GLY A 103 7.01 46.22 22.40
N ARG A 104 8.10 45.95 23.15
CA ARG A 104 8.48 44.57 23.53
C ARG A 104 7.62 43.94 24.62
N LYS A 105 6.97 44.72 25.49
CA LYS A 105 6.08 44.17 26.54
C LYS A 105 4.70 43.81 25.97
N ASP A 106 4.17 44.59 25.04
CA ASP A 106 2.91 44.26 24.35
C ASP A 106 3.09 43.09 23.37
N GLN A 107 4.25 42.99 22.68
CA GLN A 107 4.56 41.80 21.87
C GLN A 107 4.81 40.54 22.72
N ARG A 108 5.29 40.64 23.97
CA ARG A 108 5.45 39.47 24.85
C ARG A 108 4.14 38.95 25.44
N GLN A 109 3.08 39.76 25.49
CA GLN A 109 1.73 39.29 25.82
C GLN A 109 0.96 38.77 24.61
N GLN A 110 1.33 39.17 23.39
CA GLN A 110 0.77 38.60 22.15
C GLN A 110 1.55 37.42 21.56
N HIS A 111 2.82 37.22 21.95
CA HIS A 111 3.46 35.91 21.92
C HIS A 111 2.99 35.08 23.11
N LYS A 112 1.65 34.90 23.22
CA LYS A 112 1.10 33.66 23.74
C LYS A 112 1.91 32.58 23.02
N LYS A 113 2.53 31.67 23.77
CA LYS A 113 3.17 30.49 23.19
C LYS A 113 2.12 29.84 22.29
N VAL A 114 2.14 30.18 21.00
CA VAL A 114 1.46 29.44 19.96
C VAL A 114 2.27 28.17 19.94
N THR A 115 1.87 27.25 20.80
CA THR A 115 2.32 25.87 20.78
C THR A 115 2.28 25.45 19.33
N ILE A 116 3.28 24.68 18.90
CA ILE A 116 3.35 24.11 17.56
C ILE A 116 2.00 23.48 17.14
N LYS A 117 1.18 23.02 18.11
CA LYS A 117 -0.25 22.67 18.01
C LYS A 117 -1.17 23.64 17.25
N GLU A 118 -0.97 24.96 17.30
CA GLU A 118 -1.88 25.95 16.69
C GLU A 118 -1.45 26.36 15.27
N ARG A 119 -0.15 26.28 14.95
CA ARG A 119 0.36 26.58 13.60
C ARG A 119 0.31 25.36 12.68
N ILE A 120 0.18 24.18 13.27
CA ILE A 120 0.00 22.94 12.56
C ILE A 120 -1.51 22.67 12.47
N HIS A 121 -2.10 23.01 11.33
CA HIS A 121 -3.42 22.47 10.99
C HIS A 121 -3.32 20.93 11.01
N PRO A 122 -4.17 20.20 11.75
CA PRO A 122 -4.13 18.74 11.77
C PRO A 122 -4.28 18.14 10.35
N ARG A 123 -4.96 18.87 9.45
CA ARG A 123 -5.07 18.53 8.03
C ARG A 123 -3.79 18.66 7.20
N TYR A 124 -2.81 19.47 7.62
CA TYR A 124 -1.58 19.65 6.85
C TYR A 124 -0.54 18.53 7.11
N LEU A 125 -0.53 17.90 8.31
CA LEU A 125 0.23 16.66 8.52
C LEU A 125 -0.48 15.40 7.99
N GLU A 126 -1.77 15.47 7.67
CA GLU A 126 -2.44 14.37 6.97
C GLU A 126 -2.08 14.33 5.48
N LEU A 127 -1.70 15.47 4.88
CA LEU A 127 -1.46 15.56 3.43
C LEU A 127 0.01 15.56 3.00
N GLU A 128 0.98 15.99 3.83
CA GLU A 128 2.37 16.18 3.36
C GLU A 128 3.47 15.20 3.83
N PRO A 129 3.45 14.53 5.00
CA PRO A 129 4.69 13.92 5.48
C PRO A 129 5.02 12.54 4.87
N LEU A 130 4.19 11.93 4.02
CA LEU A 130 4.50 10.59 3.49
C LEU A 130 4.31 10.43 1.98
N CYS A 131 4.79 11.40 1.19
CA CYS A 131 5.25 11.12 -0.18
C CYS A 131 6.67 10.50 -0.18
N CYS A 132 7.01 9.75 0.88
CA CYS A 132 8.19 8.90 0.87
C CYS A 132 7.94 7.73 -0.09
N VAL A 133 8.97 7.32 -0.82
CA VAL A 133 8.92 6.16 -1.76
C VAL A 133 8.23 4.95 -1.13
N SER A 134 8.39 4.72 0.16
CA SER A 134 7.75 3.64 0.93
C SER A 134 6.23 3.73 1.01
N SER A 135 5.67 4.91 1.31
CA SER A 135 4.24 5.15 1.43
C SER A 135 3.52 5.05 0.08
N CYS A 136 4.12 5.66 -0.96
CA CYS A 136 3.63 5.55 -2.32
C CYS A 136 3.65 4.10 -2.80
N LEU A 137 4.72 3.35 -2.50
CA LEU A 137 4.83 1.94 -2.85
C LEU A 137 3.74 1.10 -2.17
N VAL A 138 3.49 1.32 -0.88
CA VAL A 138 2.46 0.59 -0.12
C VAL A 138 1.06 0.92 -0.63
N ARG A 139 0.76 2.20 -0.88
CA ARG A 139 -0.54 2.63 -1.40
C ARG A 139 -0.79 2.13 -2.82
N MET A 140 0.22 2.21 -3.69
CA MET A 140 0.17 1.66 -5.04
C MET A 140 0.04 0.14 -5.03
N GLY A 141 0.69 -0.55 -4.09
CA GLY A 141 0.56 -1.99 -3.88
C GLY A 141 -0.88 -2.39 -3.55
N CYS A 142 -1.51 -1.72 -2.57
CA CYS A 142 -2.91 -2.01 -2.22
C CYS A 142 -3.88 -1.64 -3.34
N CYS A 143 -3.61 -0.56 -4.08
CA CYS A 143 -4.38 -0.22 -5.28
C CYS A 143 -4.26 -1.32 -6.35
N ALA A 144 -3.04 -1.81 -6.60
CA ALA A 144 -2.81 -2.90 -7.53
C ALA A 144 -3.54 -4.18 -7.11
N VAL A 145 -3.52 -4.54 -5.83
CA VAL A 145 -4.31 -5.66 -5.28
C VAL A 145 -5.78 -5.49 -5.62
N ALA A 146 -6.36 -4.32 -5.34
CA ALA A 146 -7.77 -4.06 -5.62
C ALA A 146 -8.08 -4.13 -7.13
N VAL A 147 -7.20 -3.62 -7.99
CA VAL A 147 -7.35 -3.71 -9.45
C VAL A 147 -7.29 -5.16 -9.94
N PHE A 148 -6.39 -6.00 -9.41
CA PHE A 148 -6.34 -7.42 -9.76
C PHE A 148 -7.59 -8.17 -9.29
N GLN A 149 -8.11 -7.86 -8.11
CA GLN A 149 -9.37 -8.44 -7.63
C GLN A 149 -10.56 -8.04 -8.52
N LEU A 150 -10.64 -6.78 -8.93
CA LEU A 150 -11.65 -6.32 -9.89
C LEU A 150 -11.50 -6.97 -11.27
N ALA A 151 -10.28 -7.17 -11.76
CA ALA A 151 -10.03 -7.85 -13.02
C ALA A 151 -10.44 -9.32 -12.95
N PHE A 152 -10.16 -10.00 -11.83
CA PHE A 152 -10.64 -11.36 -11.57
C PHE A 152 -12.17 -11.41 -11.61
N VAL A 153 -12.85 -10.57 -10.82
CA VAL A 153 -14.32 -10.48 -10.80
C VAL A 153 -14.90 -10.18 -12.18
N ALA A 154 -14.28 -9.28 -12.95
CA ALA A 154 -14.73 -8.98 -14.30
C ALA A 154 -14.60 -10.19 -15.24
N SER A 155 -13.51 -10.96 -15.11
CA SER A 155 -13.28 -12.16 -15.92
C SER A 155 -14.25 -13.29 -15.59
N THR A 156 -14.52 -13.54 -14.30
CA THR A 156 -15.45 -14.57 -13.85
C THR A 156 -16.89 -14.18 -14.14
N ALA A 157 -17.28 -12.92 -13.88
CA ALA A 157 -18.60 -12.39 -14.23
C ALA A 157 -18.87 -12.45 -15.74
N PHE A 158 -17.86 -12.22 -16.58
CA PHE A 158 -17.98 -12.36 -18.03
C PHE A 158 -18.30 -13.82 -18.42
N VAL A 159 -17.61 -14.80 -17.85
CA VAL A 159 -17.89 -16.23 -18.13
C VAL A 159 -19.26 -16.65 -17.60
N ILE A 160 -19.61 -16.24 -16.38
CA ILE A 160 -20.92 -16.53 -15.79
C ILE A 160 -22.03 -15.93 -16.66
N GLY A 161 -21.89 -14.66 -17.06
CA GLY A 161 -22.83 -13.97 -17.93
C GLY A 161 -22.95 -14.64 -19.30
N PHE A 162 -21.83 -15.07 -19.88
CA PHE A 162 -21.82 -15.81 -21.14
C PHE A 162 -22.57 -17.15 -21.03
N LYS A 163 -22.32 -17.93 -19.97
CA LYS A 163 -23.04 -19.20 -19.73
C LYS A 163 -24.54 -18.99 -19.55
N ILE A 164 -24.94 -17.96 -18.82
CA ILE A 164 -26.37 -17.63 -18.61
C ILE A 164 -27.02 -17.18 -19.94
N TYR A 165 -26.33 -16.36 -20.73
CA TYR A 165 -26.83 -15.88 -22.01
C TYR A 165 -26.94 -17.01 -23.04
N ALA A 166 -25.93 -17.87 -23.13
CA ALA A 166 -25.91 -19.04 -24.01
C ALA A 166 -27.05 -20.03 -23.68
N ALA A 167 -27.46 -20.11 -22.41
CA ALA A 167 -28.61 -20.91 -21.95
C ALA A 167 -29.99 -20.38 -22.42
N LYS A 168 -30.03 -19.28 -23.20
CA LYS A 168 -31.17 -18.85 -24.04
C LYS A 168 -32.50 -18.67 -23.28
N GLY A 169 -32.46 -18.02 -22.12
CA GLY A 169 -33.65 -17.37 -21.52
C GLY A 169 -34.83 -18.28 -21.17
N ARG A 170 -34.63 -19.59 -21.01
CA ARG A 170 -35.66 -20.48 -20.44
C ARG A 170 -35.43 -20.64 -18.94
N PRO A 171 -36.15 -19.89 -18.09
CA PRO A 171 -36.25 -20.18 -16.66
C PRO A 171 -36.94 -21.54 -16.37
N ASP A 172 -37.51 -22.20 -17.39
CA ASP A 172 -38.18 -23.51 -17.27
C ASP A 172 -37.34 -24.71 -17.73
N ALA A 173 -36.17 -24.52 -18.37
CA ALA A 173 -35.22 -25.61 -18.64
C ALA A 173 -34.46 -26.06 -17.37
N TRP A 174 -35.06 -25.84 -16.19
CA TRP A 174 -34.49 -25.94 -14.85
C TRP A 174 -35.09 -27.11 -14.04
N HIS A 175 -36.07 -27.81 -14.59
CA HIS A 175 -36.78 -28.86 -13.89
C HIS A 175 -36.65 -30.19 -14.62
N LYS A 176 -35.99 -31.14 -13.93
CA LYS A 176 -36.13 -32.61 -14.03
C LYS A 176 -35.06 -33.47 -14.74
N SER A 177 -34.18 -32.99 -15.61
CA SER A 177 -33.34 -33.94 -16.39
C SER A 177 -31.86 -34.06 -16.01
N GLU A 178 -31.31 -33.26 -15.10
CA GLU A 178 -29.86 -33.27 -14.80
C GLU A 178 -29.50 -33.71 -13.37
N LEU A 179 -30.48 -33.96 -12.50
CA LEU A 179 -30.23 -34.40 -11.11
C LEU A 179 -29.99 -35.92 -10.99
N GLU A 180 -30.26 -36.70 -12.05
CA GLU A 180 -30.34 -38.16 -11.98
C GLU A 180 -29.06 -38.90 -12.41
N GLU A 181 -28.14 -38.25 -13.15
CA GLU A 181 -26.81 -38.81 -13.44
C GLU A 181 -25.76 -38.20 -12.48
N LEU A 182 -25.67 -38.74 -11.27
CA LEU A 182 -24.72 -38.35 -10.22
C LEU A 182 -23.26 -38.64 -10.62
N GLY A 183 -22.69 -37.78 -11.45
CA GLY A 183 -21.24 -37.62 -11.62
C GLY A 183 -20.74 -36.35 -10.91
N PRO A 184 -19.48 -36.30 -10.43
CA PRO A 184 -18.88 -35.08 -9.87
C PRO A 184 -18.88 -33.90 -10.87
N ASN A 185 -18.89 -34.21 -12.17
CA ASN A 185 -19.08 -33.25 -13.25
C ASN A 185 -20.43 -32.52 -13.20
N ALA A 186 -21.52 -33.24 -12.92
CA ALA A 186 -22.86 -32.66 -12.87
C ALA A 186 -22.98 -31.69 -11.70
N MET A 187 -22.28 -31.95 -10.58
CA MET A 187 -22.34 -31.13 -9.37
C MET A 187 -21.64 -29.77 -9.54
N ILE A 188 -20.55 -29.72 -10.32
CA ILE A 188 -19.79 -28.49 -10.60
C ILE A 188 -20.34 -27.75 -11.81
N ALA A 189 -20.89 -28.46 -12.80
CA ALA A 189 -21.68 -27.84 -13.88
C ALA A 189 -23.06 -27.38 -13.40
N HIS A 190 -23.50 -27.82 -12.21
CA HIS A 190 -24.80 -27.45 -11.66
C HIS A 190 -24.90 -25.94 -11.50
N ARG A 191 -26.03 -25.37 -11.88
CA ARG A 191 -26.28 -23.92 -11.85
C ARG A 191 -26.13 -23.29 -10.46
N PHE A 192 -26.25 -24.12 -9.41
CA PHE A 192 -25.93 -23.75 -8.03
C PHE A 192 -24.47 -23.29 -7.84
N SER A 193 -23.50 -23.95 -8.48
CA SER A 193 -22.09 -23.58 -8.39
C SER A 193 -21.83 -22.21 -9.03
N LEU A 194 -22.50 -21.91 -10.15
CA LEU A 194 -22.41 -20.63 -10.86
C LEU A 194 -23.03 -19.50 -10.05
N TYR A 195 -24.18 -19.72 -9.40
CA TYR A 195 -24.77 -18.72 -8.49
C TYR A 195 -23.89 -18.49 -7.26
N LEU A 196 -23.31 -19.55 -6.71
CA LEU A 196 -22.41 -19.44 -5.57
C LEU A 196 -21.14 -18.66 -5.95
N LEU A 197 -20.60 -18.89 -7.15
CA LEU A 197 -19.49 -18.10 -7.69
C LEU A 197 -19.88 -16.64 -7.93
N GLY A 198 -21.06 -16.39 -8.50
CA GLY A 198 -21.57 -15.02 -8.69
C GLY A 198 -21.79 -14.27 -7.37
N LEU A 199 -22.26 -14.97 -6.32
CA LEU A 199 -22.37 -14.41 -4.97
C LEU A 199 -20.99 -14.09 -4.39
N PHE A 200 -20.01 -14.97 -4.57
CA PHE A 200 -18.64 -14.73 -4.16
C PHE A 200 -18.02 -13.53 -4.90
N ASP A 201 -18.29 -13.37 -6.19
CA ASP A 201 -17.86 -12.21 -6.99
C ASP A 201 -18.46 -10.91 -6.46
N LEU A 202 -19.75 -10.92 -6.09
CA LEU A 202 -20.41 -9.75 -5.49
C LEU A 202 -19.78 -9.37 -4.15
N ILE A 203 -19.49 -10.36 -3.28
CA ILE A 203 -18.82 -10.13 -2.00
C ILE A 203 -17.40 -9.60 -2.23
N THR A 204 -16.67 -10.17 -3.18
CA THR A 204 -15.30 -9.74 -3.54
C THR A 204 -15.29 -8.31 -4.08
N LEU A 205 -16.28 -7.95 -4.90
CA LEU A 205 -16.46 -6.59 -5.40
C LEU A 205 -16.73 -5.62 -4.25
N PHE A 206 -17.65 -5.96 -3.34
CA PHE A 206 -17.95 -5.15 -2.17
C PHE A 206 -16.70 -4.93 -1.29
N MET A 207 -15.96 -6.01 -1.01
CA MET A 207 -14.71 -5.93 -0.23
C MET A 207 -13.67 -5.07 -0.94
N SER A 208 -13.52 -5.20 -2.26
CA SER A 208 -12.62 -4.36 -3.07
C SER A 208 -12.97 -2.87 -2.96
N LEU A 209 -14.27 -2.52 -2.98
CA LEU A 209 -14.73 -1.14 -2.75
C LEU A 209 -14.43 -0.67 -1.32
N CYS A 210 -14.62 -1.52 -0.32
CA CYS A 210 -14.24 -1.23 1.06
C CYS A 210 -12.73 -0.98 1.20
N LEU A 211 -11.89 -1.73 0.49
CA LEU A 211 -10.45 -1.52 0.45
C LEU A 211 -10.11 -0.16 -0.19
N PHE A 212 -10.69 0.17 -1.35
CA PHE A 212 -10.50 1.50 -1.96
C PHE A 212 -10.91 2.63 -1.02
N TYR A 213 -12.06 2.51 -0.37
CA TYR A 213 -12.51 3.46 0.62
C TYR A 213 -11.55 3.54 1.82
N GLY A 214 -11.05 2.40 2.30
CA GLY A 214 -10.07 2.32 3.38
C GLY A 214 -8.75 3.02 3.05
N ILE A 215 -8.26 2.83 1.81
CA ILE A 215 -7.05 3.48 1.29
C ILE A 215 -7.26 4.99 1.15
N TYR A 216 -8.43 5.42 0.68
CA TYR A 216 -8.74 6.84 0.48
C TYR A 216 -8.97 7.58 1.81
N SER A 217 -9.67 6.94 2.74
CA SER A 217 -10.04 7.53 4.04
C SER A 217 -9.01 7.30 5.14
N PHE A 218 -7.89 6.65 4.85
CA PHE A 218 -6.83 6.26 5.79
C PHE A 218 -7.33 5.47 7.03
N LYS A 219 -8.46 4.76 6.89
CA LYS A 219 -9.08 4.01 7.99
C LYS A 219 -8.53 2.58 8.07
N ARG A 220 -7.67 2.32 9.06
CA ARG A 220 -7.05 0.99 9.32
C ARG A 220 -8.05 -0.17 9.48
N ALA A 221 -9.28 0.11 9.90
CA ALA A 221 -10.31 -0.91 10.11
C ALA A 221 -10.67 -1.64 8.80
N PHE A 222 -10.81 -0.89 7.70
CA PHE A 222 -11.16 -1.46 6.40
C PHE A 222 -10.02 -2.29 5.80
N VAL A 223 -8.77 -1.81 5.93
CA VAL A 223 -7.59 -2.58 5.50
C VAL A 223 -7.48 -3.90 6.27
N LYS A 224 -7.72 -3.89 7.59
CA LYS A 224 -7.72 -5.11 8.41
C LYS A 224 -8.84 -6.07 8.05
N MET A 225 -10.03 -5.55 7.75
CA MET A 225 -11.18 -6.34 7.32
C MET A 225 -10.87 -7.03 5.97
N HIS A 226 -10.36 -6.28 4.99
CA HIS A 226 -9.98 -6.82 3.69
C HIS A 226 -8.84 -7.83 3.79
N TRP A 227 -7.84 -7.57 4.62
CA TRP A 227 -6.75 -8.52 4.87
C TRP A 227 -7.24 -9.87 5.42
N ARG A 228 -8.24 -9.86 6.32
CA ARG A 228 -8.88 -11.10 6.79
C ARG A 228 -9.70 -11.78 5.70
N PHE A 229 -10.39 -10.99 4.89
CA PHE A 229 -11.15 -11.49 3.76
C PHE A 229 -10.24 -12.21 2.75
N ASP A 230 -9.04 -11.70 2.49
CA ASP A 230 -8.10 -12.34 1.55
C ASP A 230 -7.70 -13.77 1.98
N PHE A 231 -7.59 -14.07 3.28
CA PHE A 231 -7.38 -15.45 3.75
C PHE A 231 -8.58 -16.34 3.47
N PHE A 232 -9.80 -15.84 3.70
CA PHE A 232 -11.03 -16.57 3.39
C PHE A 232 -11.15 -16.82 1.89
N ALA A 233 -10.89 -15.79 1.09
CA ALA A 233 -10.92 -15.84 -0.36
C ALA A 233 -9.87 -16.79 -0.94
N LEU A 234 -8.68 -16.89 -0.32
CA LEU A 234 -7.65 -17.87 -0.68
C LEU A 234 -8.12 -19.30 -0.45
N GLY A 235 -8.71 -19.58 0.73
CA GLY A 235 -9.28 -20.90 1.04
C GLY A 235 -10.40 -21.27 0.07
N PHE A 236 -11.31 -20.33 -0.19
CA PHE A 236 -12.40 -20.52 -1.14
C PHE A 236 -11.88 -20.83 -2.55
N ASN A 237 -10.97 -20.01 -3.09
CA ASN A 237 -10.43 -20.21 -4.43
C ASN A 237 -9.63 -21.50 -4.55
N ALA A 238 -8.90 -21.91 -3.51
CA ALA A 238 -8.20 -23.19 -3.50
C ALA A 238 -9.19 -24.36 -3.58
N ILE A 239 -10.25 -24.35 -2.76
CA ILE A 239 -11.28 -25.40 -2.78
C ILE A 239 -11.96 -25.46 -4.16
N ILE A 240 -12.41 -24.32 -4.69
CA ILE A 240 -13.05 -24.26 -6.00
C ILE A 240 -12.10 -24.71 -7.11
N PHE A 241 -10.82 -24.32 -7.06
CA PHE A 241 -9.81 -24.77 -8.02
C PHE A 241 -9.67 -26.30 -8.05
N PHE A 242 -9.52 -26.94 -6.88
CA PHE A 242 -9.43 -28.40 -6.81
C PHE A 242 -10.70 -29.09 -7.25
N LEU A 243 -11.87 -28.55 -6.89
CA LEU A 243 -13.15 -29.05 -7.37
C LEU A 243 -13.23 -28.99 -8.90
N PHE A 244 -12.94 -27.84 -9.52
CA PHE A 244 -12.93 -27.67 -10.98
C PHE A 244 -11.93 -28.60 -11.67
N LEU A 245 -10.74 -28.79 -11.08
CA LEU A 245 -9.74 -29.70 -11.61
C LEU A 245 -10.24 -31.15 -11.59
N PHE A 246 -10.90 -31.56 -10.51
CA PHE A 246 -11.51 -32.89 -10.40
C PHE A 246 -12.67 -33.09 -11.37
N ALA A 247 -13.56 -32.09 -11.51
CA ALA A 247 -14.62 -32.13 -12.52
C ALA A 247 -14.02 -32.31 -13.91
N LEU A 248 -13.12 -31.43 -14.34
CA LEU A 248 -12.51 -31.50 -15.67
C LEU A 248 -11.79 -32.83 -15.98
N ASN A 249 -11.32 -33.53 -14.94
CA ASN A 249 -10.72 -34.85 -15.12
C ASN A 249 -11.77 -35.97 -15.30
N SER A 250 -12.94 -35.84 -14.67
CA SER A 250 -14.04 -36.80 -14.79
C SER A 250 -14.68 -36.78 -16.19
N GLU A 251 -15.26 -37.90 -16.60
CA GLU A 251 -15.90 -38.05 -17.90
C GLU A 251 -17.22 -37.27 -17.95
N GLY A 252 -17.46 -36.52 -19.02
CA GLY A 252 -18.65 -35.69 -19.18
C GLY A 252 -18.67 -34.88 -20.48
N PRO A 253 -19.85 -34.42 -20.93
CA PRO A 253 -20.02 -33.73 -22.21
C PRO A 253 -19.35 -32.34 -22.28
N GLU A 254 -19.05 -31.72 -21.13
CA GLU A 254 -18.40 -30.40 -21.04
C GLU A 254 -16.88 -30.45 -20.73
N LYS A 255 -16.24 -31.59 -21.01
CA LYS A 255 -14.81 -31.76 -20.74
C LYS A 255 -13.98 -30.79 -21.59
N TRP A 256 -13.14 -29.98 -20.96
CA TRP A 256 -12.20 -29.03 -21.60
C TRP A 256 -12.82 -27.97 -22.51
N SER A 257 -14.06 -27.52 -22.24
CA SER A 257 -14.60 -26.34 -22.91
C SER A 257 -13.74 -25.10 -22.63
N TRP A 258 -13.66 -24.17 -23.58
CA TRP A 258 -12.83 -22.97 -23.44
C TRP A 258 -13.23 -22.12 -22.23
N GLU A 259 -14.52 -22.12 -21.87
CA GLU A 259 -15.07 -21.44 -20.69
C GLU A 259 -14.55 -22.04 -19.39
N ASN A 260 -14.58 -23.38 -19.30
CA ASN A 260 -14.11 -24.09 -18.12
C ASN A 260 -12.57 -24.00 -18.01
N VAL A 261 -11.85 -23.97 -19.13
CA VAL A 261 -10.40 -23.71 -19.15
C VAL A 261 -10.09 -22.28 -18.70
N LEU A 262 -10.88 -21.29 -19.13
CA LEU A 262 -10.71 -19.90 -18.70
C LEU A 262 -10.94 -19.77 -17.19
N LEU A 263 -12.00 -20.38 -16.66
CA LEU A 263 -12.28 -20.39 -15.21
C LEU A 263 -11.15 -21.08 -14.44
N LEU A 264 -10.69 -22.24 -14.89
CA LEU A 264 -9.57 -22.94 -14.26
C LEU A 264 -8.30 -22.07 -14.25
N GLY A 265 -7.99 -21.40 -15.36
CA GLY A 265 -6.88 -20.46 -15.46
C GLY A 265 -7.04 -19.24 -14.54
N ALA A 266 -8.26 -18.72 -14.43
CA ALA A 266 -8.57 -17.62 -13.52
C ALA A 266 -8.33 -18.02 -12.06
N PHE A 267 -8.87 -19.15 -11.60
CA PHE A 267 -8.62 -19.63 -10.24
C PHE A 267 -7.16 -19.99 -9.99
N ALA A 268 -6.48 -20.62 -10.96
CA ALA A 268 -5.06 -20.96 -10.84
C ALA A 268 -4.19 -19.71 -10.68
N SER A 269 -4.47 -18.65 -11.45
CA SER A 269 -3.73 -17.39 -11.35
C SER A 269 -4.10 -16.57 -10.10
N GLN A 270 -5.29 -16.76 -9.55
CA GLN A 270 -5.76 -16.06 -8.37
C GLN A 270 -5.04 -16.50 -7.08
N ILE A 271 -4.66 -17.77 -6.95
CA ILE A 271 -3.94 -18.30 -5.77
C ILE A 271 -2.62 -17.53 -5.50
N PRO A 272 -1.66 -17.45 -6.44
CA PRO A 272 -0.42 -16.71 -6.20
C PRO A 272 -0.66 -15.20 -6.02
N LEU A 273 -1.65 -14.63 -6.73
CA LEU A 273 -2.04 -13.23 -6.57
C LEU A 273 -2.58 -12.94 -5.16
N GLN A 274 -3.36 -13.85 -4.57
CA GLN A 274 -3.88 -13.71 -3.21
C GLN A 274 -2.80 -13.84 -2.15
N ILE A 275 -1.86 -14.78 -2.31
CA ILE A 275 -0.70 -14.90 -1.40
C ILE A 275 0.13 -13.60 -1.41
N TRP A 276 0.33 -13.04 -2.60
CA TRP A 276 0.98 -11.74 -2.76
C TRP A 276 0.16 -10.61 -2.12
N ALA A 277 -1.15 -10.56 -2.36
CA ALA A 277 -2.04 -9.56 -1.78
C ALA A 277 -2.04 -9.55 -0.25
N ILE A 278 -2.07 -10.72 0.39
CA ILE A 278 -1.97 -10.89 1.85
C ILE A 278 -0.69 -10.23 2.38
N SER A 279 0.43 -10.43 1.68
CA SER A 279 1.73 -9.86 2.06
C SER A 279 1.75 -8.33 1.93
N VAL A 280 1.19 -7.81 0.83
CA VAL A 280 1.11 -6.36 0.57
C VAL A 280 0.19 -5.67 1.57
N LEU A 281 -0.99 -6.24 1.84
CA LEU A 281 -1.96 -5.68 2.78
C LEU A 281 -1.47 -5.75 4.23
N LYS A 282 -0.70 -6.78 4.60
CA LYS A 282 -0.02 -6.83 5.90
C LYS A 282 0.95 -5.66 6.05
N ALA A 283 1.82 -5.45 5.06
CA ALA A 283 2.76 -4.33 5.07
C ALA A 283 2.03 -2.97 5.13
N CYS A 284 0.90 -2.86 4.41
CA CYS A 284 0.04 -1.68 4.47
C CYS A 284 -0.56 -1.46 5.86
N TYR A 285 -1.10 -2.53 6.47
CA TYR A 285 -1.65 -2.47 7.80
C TYR A 285 -0.59 -2.02 8.84
N ASP A 286 0.60 -2.62 8.81
CA ASP A 286 1.69 -2.29 9.72
C ASP A 286 2.13 -0.81 9.55
N PHE A 287 2.17 -0.33 8.30
CA PHE A 287 2.43 1.07 8.00
C PHE A 287 1.36 2.02 8.57
N TYR A 288 0.08 1.66 8.47
CA TYR A 288 -1.01 2.46 9.05
C TYR A 288 -0.96 2.48 10.59
N VAL A 289 -0.53 1.37 11.22
CA VAL A 289 -0.34 1.32 12.66
C VAL A 289 0.80 2.24 13.09
N LEU A 290 1.93 2.24 12.38
CA LEU A 290 3.05 3.14 12.64
C LEU A 290 2.64 4.60 12.49
N LEU A 291 1.93 4.94 11.40
CA LEU A 291 1.38 6.28 11.18
C LEU A 291 0.51 6.75 12.35
N TYR A 292 -0.39 5.90 12.82
CA TYR A 292 -1.26 6.22 13.94
C TYR A 292 -0.47 6.50 15.24
N VAL A 293 0.58 5.73 15.50
CA VAL A 293 1.46 5.95 16.67
C VAL A 293 2.22 7.27 16.54
N PHE A 294 2.78 7.57 15.37
CA PHE A 294 3.48 8.85 15.16
C PHE A 294 2.56 10.05 15.35
N VAL A 295 1.35 10.02 14.80
CA VAL A 295 0.35 11.08 15.01
C VAL A 295 0.02 11.22 16.50
N SER A 296 -0.23 10.09 17.18
CA SER A 296 -0.54 10.08 18.62
C SER A 296 0.60 10.60 19.50
N LEU A 297 1.86 10.43 19.09
CA LEU A 297 3.02 10.98 19.78
C LEU A 297 3.19 12.48 19.54
N CYS A 298 2.93 12.95 18.31
CA CYS A 298 2.97 14.38 17.98
C CYS A 298 1.84 15.19 18.65
N GLU A 299 0.71 14.56 18.94
CA GLU A 299 -0.43 15.20 19.62
C GLU A 299 -0.23 15.38 21.13
N LYS A 300 0.66 14.60 21.75
CA LYS A 300 1.00 14.68 23.18
C LYS A 300 2.05 15.75 23.43
#